data_AF-A0A508ALG2-F1
#
_entry.id   AF-A0A508ALG2-F1
#
_cell.length_a   1.000
_cell.length_b   1.000
_cell.length_c   1.000
_cell.angle_alpha   90.00
_cell.angle_beta   90.00
_cell.angle_gamma   90.00
#
_symmetry.space_group_name_H-M   'P 1'
#
loop_
_entity.id
_entity.type
_entity.pdbx_description
1 polymer ?
#
loop_
_entity_poly.entity_id
_entity_poly.type
_entity_poly.pdbx_seq_one_letter_code
_entity_poly.pdbx_strand_id
1 'polypeptide(L)'
;MKRHELNNRVAAVLAGFALVLPIARADSWAPPTPTAVASDDGSLVARILPGERHDQAAQAQVFRYSAADDGYVRIRNIALRNPVLPLEILLGDDGTLVGIDNYGAMGSGEVLVVYPPDGEPRIHLDLASIVGEDALADAPRSVSSILWRCHPSRLSYDGKAVMLYAQPGLEIRVDLHDGRVVREPTDC
;
A
#
# COMPACT_ATOMS: atom_id res chain seq x y z
N MET A 1 -41.15 57.44 -48.42
CA MET A 1 -41.39 56.29 -49.32
C MET A 1 -40.11 55.95 -50.06
N LYS A 2 -39.39 54.91 -49.63
CA LYS A 2 -38.40 54.15 -50.42
C LYS A 2 -38.03 52.89 -49.61
N ARG A 3 -38.54 51.73 -50.05
CA ARG A 3 -38.05 50.41 -49.65
C ARG A 3 -36.74 50.17 -50.41
N HIS A 4 -35.74 49.65 -49.73
CA HIS A 4 -34.76 48.76 -50.34
C HIS A 4 -34.48 47.61 -49.39
N GLU A 5 -34.75 46.41 -49.90
CA GLU A 5 -34.37 45.13 -49.32
C GLU A 5 -32.83 45.00 -49.32
N LEU A 6 -32.26 44.35 -48.30
CA LEU A 6 -31.15 43.42 -48.52
C LEU A 6 -30.92 42.50 -47.31
N ASN A 7 -31.06 41.21 -47.59
CA ASN A 7 -30.23 40.09 -47.17
C ASN A 7 -30.04 39.73 -45.68
N ASN A 8 -30.65 38.59 -45.35
CA ASN A 8 -29.98 37.29 -45.15
C ASN A 8 -28.90 37.16 -44.06
N ARG A 9 -29.05 36.08 -43.27
CA ARG A 9 -28.08 35.41 -42.39
C ARG A 9 -27.93 35.97 -40.96
N VAL A 10 -28.73 35.41 -40.05
CA VAL A 10 -28.22 35.12 -38.70
C VAL A 10 -28.01 33.62 -38.64
N ALA A 11 -26.80 33.21 -39.02
CA ALA A 11 -26.33 31.84 -38.86
C ALA A 11 -26.26 31.53 -37.36
N ALA A 12 -26.80 30.39 -36.98
CA ALA A 12 -26.63 29.81 -35.65
C ALA A 12 -25.13 29.56 -35.40
N VAL A 13 -24.54 30.31 -34.48
CA VAL A 13 -23.20 29.99 -33.94
C VAL A 13 -23.43 29.22 -32.63
N LEU A 14 -23.67 27.92 -32.76
CA LEU A 14 -23.44 26.98 -31.67
C LEU A 14 -21.92 26.82 -31.56
N ALA A 15 -21.29 27.68 -30.77
CA ALA A 15 -19.90 27.54 -30.38
C ALA A 15 -19.76 26.26 -29.54
N GLY A 16 -19.37 25.17 -30.20
CA GLY A 16 -19.02 23.90 -29.57
C GLY A 16 -17.79 24.07 -28.69
N PHE A 17 -18.01 24.31 -27.40
CA PHE A 17 -16.99 24.15 -26.38
C PHE A 17 -16.75 22.63 -26.21
N ALA A 18 -15.85 22.07 -27.01
CA ALA A 18 -15.36 20.72 -26.80
C ALA A 18 -14.54 20.73 -25.50
N LEU A 19 -15.21 20.46 -24.38
CA LEU A 19 -14.58 20.22 -23.10
C LEU A 19 -13.71 18.97 -23.26
N VAL A 20 -12.40 19.16 -23.41
CA VAL A 20 -11.42 18.08 -23.26
C VAL A 20 -11.37 17.77 -21.78
N LEU A 21 -12.31 16.94 -21.30
CA LEU A 21 -12.27 16.42 -19.95
C LEU A 21 -11.05 15.51 -19.83
N PRO A 22 -10.12 15.76 -18.90
CA PRO A 22 -9.06 14.81 -18.63
C PRO A 22 -9.73 13.51 -18.20
N ILE A 23 -9.47 12.43 -18.95
CA ILE A 23 -9.91 11.10 -18.57
C ILE A 23 -9.18 10.76 -17.27
N ALA A 24 -9.84 10.95 -16.13
CA ALA A 24 -9.30 10.55 -14.84
C ALA A 24 -9.05 9.04 -14.89
N ARG A 25 -7.76 8.65 -14.93
CA ARG A 25 -7.31 7.26 -14.86
C ARG A 25 -7.38 6.83 -13.40
N ALA A 26 -8.60 6.60 -12.90
CA ALA A 26 -8.76 5.97 -11.59
C ALA A 26 -8.03 4.62 -11.62
N ASP A 27 -7.26 4.34 -10.57
CA ASP A 27 -6.65 3.03 -10.43
C ASP A 27 -7.75 1.97 -10.31
N SER A 28 -7.62 0.90 -11.09
CA SER A 28 -8.53 -0.23 -10.99
C SER A 28 -7.95 -1.25 -10.02
N TRP A 29 -8.70 -1.54 -8.95
CA TRP A 29 -8.32 -2.51 -7.93
C TRP A 29 -9.33 -3.66 -7.91
N ALA A 30 -8.85 -4.89 -8.00
CA ALA A 30 -9.70 -6.08 -7.86
C ALA A 30 -10.15 -6.23 -6.40
N PRO A 31 -11.44 -6.50 -6.11
CA PRO A 31 -11.98 -6.49 -4.75
C PRO A 31 -11.08 -7.17 -3.72
N PRO A 32 -10.87 -6.57 -2.53
CA PRO A 32 -9.95 -7.13 -1.55
C PRO A 32 -10.47 -8.48 -1.06
N THR A 33 -9.61 -9.49 -1.05
CA THR A 33 -9.93 -10.85 -0.63
C THR A 33 -9.07 -11.28 0.54
N PRO A 34 -9.53 -12.25 1.37
CA PRO A 34 -8.68 -12.85 2.38
C PRO A 34 -7.40 -13.44 1.78
N THR A 35 -6.26 -13.13 2.40
CA THR A 35 -4.95 -13.68 2.03
C THR A 35 -4.29 -14.38 3.21
N ALA A 36 -3.23 -15.15 2.96
CA ALA A 36 -2.42 -15.76 4.00
C ALA A 36 -0.94 -15.67 3.66
N VAL A 37 -0.10 -15.48 4.69
CA VAL A 37 1.36 -15.50 4.61
C VAL A 37 1.90 -16.46 5.67
N ALA A 38 2.98 -17.18 5.35
CA ALA A 38 3.69 -18.04 6.28
C ALA A 38 5.01 -17.40 6.70
N SER A 39 5.50 -17.76 7.89
CA SER A 39 6.89 -17.50 8.27
C SER A 39 7.84 -18.37 7.45
N ASP A 40 9.13 -18.00 7.37
CA ASP A 40 10.12 -18.70 6.55
C ASP A 40 10.32 -20.14 7.03
N ASP A 41 10.28 -20.36 8.35
CA ASP A 41 10.35 -21.69 8.96
C ASP A 41 9.02 -22.48 8.93
N GLY A 42 7.93 -21.85 8.46
CA GLY A 42 6.59 -22.43 8.43
C GLY A 42 5.99 -22.69 9.81
N SER A 43 6.59 -22.22 10.92
CA SER A 43 6.03 -22.42 12.26
C SER A 43 4.80 -21.54 12.51
N LEU A 44 4.65 -20.46 11.73
CA LEU A 44 3.55 -19.50 11.84
C LEU A 44 2.87 -19.25 10.49
N VAL A 45 1.57 -18.99 10.55
CA VAL A 45 0.77 -18.50 9.41
C VAL A 45 -0.10 -17.35 9.89
N ALA A 46 -0.15 -16.27 9.12
CA ALA A 46 -1.08 -15.17 9.34
C ALA A 46 -2.12 -15.15 8.22
N ARG A 47 -3.40 -15.25 8.59
CA ARG A 47 -4.54 -15.02 7.70
C ARG A 47 -5.04 -13.60 7.85
N ILE A 48 -5.16 -12.90 6.75
CA ILE A 48 -5.49 -11.48 6.71
C ILE A 48 -6.88 -11.34 6.12
N LEU A 49 -7.76 -10.70 6.88
CA LEU A 49 -9.15 -10.47 6.51
C LEU A 49 -9.31 -8.99 6.16
N PRO A 50 -9.83 -8.66 4.96
CA PRO A 50 -10.14 -7.29 4.61
C PRO A 50 -11.15 -6.67 5.57
N GLY A 51 -11.06 -5.36 5.73
CA GLY A 51 -12.14 -4.56 6.30
C GLY A 51 -13.40 -4.63 5.44
N GLU A 52 -14.57 -4.89 6.04
CA GLU A 52 -15.82 -4.96 5.27
C GLU A 52 -16.31 -3.57 4.82
N ARG A 53 -15.87 -2.51 5.51
CA ARG A 53 -16.27 -1.11 5.33
C ARG A 53 -15.14 -0.17 5.74
N HIS A 54 -15.20 1.09 5.33
CA HIS A 54 -14.20 2.11 5.69
C HIS A 54 -14.02 2.31 7.21
N ASP A 55 -14.98 1.93 8.03
CA ASP A 55 -14.95 2.01 9.50
C ASP A 55 -14.49 0.72 10.20
N GLN A 56 -14.27 -0.36 9.45
CA GLN A 56 -13.78 -1.63 9.98
C GLN A 56 -12.39 -1.91 9.41
N ALA A 57 -11.37 -1.77 10.24
CA ALA A 57 -10.01 -2.05 9.82
C ALA A 57 -9.79 -3.54 9.51
N ALA A 58 -8.79 -3.81 8.67
CA ALA A 58 -8.36 -5.17 8.38
C ALA A 58 -7.95 -5.92 9.66
N GLN A 59 -8.04 -7.25 9.64
CA GLN A 59 -7.62 -8.08 10.77
C GLN A 59 -6.58 -9.11 10.35
N ALA A 60 -5.59 -9.36 11.20
CA ALA A 60 -4.68 -10.49 11.06
C ALA A 60 -4.96 -11.54 12.14
N GLN A 61 -5.23 -12.77 11.73
CA GLN A 61 -5.34 -13.94 12.59
C GLN A 61 -4.03 -14.71 12.48
N VAL A 62 -3.28 -14.82 13.56
CA VAL A 62 -1.99 -15.52 13.57
C VAL A 62 -2.16 -16.90 14.18
N PHE A 63 -1.62 -17.90 13.50
CA PHE A 63 -1.67 -19.30 13.86
C PHE A 63 -0.26 -19.85 14.02
N ARG A 64 -0.10 -20.85 14.90
CA ARG A 64 1.14 -21.58 15.12
C ARG A 64 0.90 -23.06 14.88
N TYR A 65 1.86 -23.74 14.26
CA TYR A 65 1.80 -25.19 14.13
C TYR A 65 1.89 -25.85 15.51
N SER A 66 0.93 -26.74 15.79
CA SER A 66 0.85 -27.57 16.99
C SER A 66 1.00 -29.02 16.58
N ALA A 67 2.10 -29.65 16.97
CA ALA A 67 2.30 -31.09 16.75
C ALA A 67 1.29 -31.95 17.53
N ALA A 68 0.75 -31.43 18.64
CA ALA A 68 -0.26 -32.13 19.43
C ALA A 68 -1.61 -32.20 18.72
N ASP A 69 -1.97 -31.14 17.98
CA ASP A 69 -3.23 -31.03 17.24
C ASP A 69 -3.09 -31.39 15.76
N ASP A 70 -1.88 -31.75 15.32
CA ASP A 70 -1.48 -31.95 13.92
C ASP A 70 -2.01 -30.85 12.99
N GLY A 71 -1.80 -29.59 13.38
CA GLY A 71 -2.37 -28.48 12.65
C GLY A 71 -2.04 -27.10 13.21
N TYR A 72 -2.54 -26.08 12.53
CA TYR A 72 -2.35 -24.69 12.91
C TYR A 72 -3.42 -24.26 13.91
N VAL A 73 -3.00 -23.89 15.11
CA VAL A 73 -3.87 -23.35 16.16
C VAL A 73 -3.75 -21.83 16.20
N ARG A 74 -4.88 -21.13 16.27
CA ARG A 74 -4.88 -19.67 16.34
C ARG A 74 -4.35 -19.22 17.70
N ILE A 75 -3.31 -18.39 17.68
CA ILE A 75 -2.66 -17.88 18.89
C ILE A 75 -2.94 -16.40 19.13
N ARG A 76 -3.33 -15.64 18.09
CA ARG A 76 -3.53 -14.19 18.20
C ARG A 76 -4.49 -13.65 17.13
N ASN A 77 -5.18 -12.57 17.47
CA ASN A 77 -5.90 -11.71 16.54
C ASN A 77 -5.35 -10.29 16.69
N ILE A 78 -5.07 -9.63 15.58
CA ILE A 78 -4.52 -8.27 15.52
C ILE A 78 -5.48 -7.42 14.71
N ALA A 79 -5.90 -6.28 15.26
CA ALA A 79 -6.55 -5.23 14.49
C ALA A 79 -5.47 -4.45 13.74
N LEU A 80 -5.47 -4.52 12.41
CA LEU A 80 -4.52 -3.78 11.60
C LEU A 80 -4.94 -2.30 11.54
N ARG A 81 -3.98 -1.43 11.23
CA ARG A 81 -4.24 0.02 11.09
C ARG A 81 -4.60 0.39 9.66
N ASN A 82 -4.32 -0.49 8.70
CA ASN A 82 -4.70 -0.33 7.31
C ASN A 82 -6.24 -0.37 7.19
N PRO A 83 -6.87 0.65 6.59
CA PRO A 83 -8.34 0.76 6.56
C PRO A 83 -9.04 -0.39 5.83
N VAL A 84 -8.44 -0.92 4.76
CA VAL A 84 -9.04 -2.00 3.93
C VAL A 84 -8.21 -3.28 4.02
N LEU A 85 -6.92 -3.18 3.67
CA LEU A 85 -5.94 -4.26 3.69
C LEU A 85 -4.56 -3.64 3.49
N PRO A 86 -3.49 -4.11 4.16
CA PRO A 86 -2.13 -3.84 3.68
C PRO A 86 -1.95 -4.43 2.28
N LEU A 87 -1.21 -3.76 1.39
CA LEU A 87 -0.99 -4.28 0.04
C LEU A 87 -0.03 -5.47 0.02
N GLU A 88 0.98 -5.44 0.90
CA GLU A 88 1.91 -6.53 1.15
C GLU A 88 2.07 -6.77 2.64
N ILE A 89 2.29 -8.03 3.03
CA ILE A 89 2.41 -8.44 4.42
C ILE A 89 3.55 -9.43 4.55
N LEU A 90 4.41 -9.21 5.55
CA LEU A 90 5.50 -10.11 5.90
C LEU A 90 5.28 -10.65 7.31
N LEU A 91 5.68 -11.90 7.55
CA LEU A 91 5.60 -12.56 8.86
C LEU A 91 6.95 -13.16 9.22
N GLY A 92 7.55 -12.69 10.31
CA GLY A 92 8.78 -13.24 10.85
C GLY A 92 8.53 -14.50 11.69
N ASP A 93 9.55 -15.34 11.83
CA ASP A 93 9.51 -16.57 12.64
C ASP A 93 9.26 -16.28 14.14
N ASP A 94 9.60 -15.07 14.61
CA ASP A 94 9.31 -14.61 15.97
C ASP A 94 7.84 -14.20 16.16
N GLY A 95 7.07 -14.11 15.06
CA GLY A 95 5.69 -13.67 15.03
C GLY A 95 5.50 -12.16 14.86
N THR A 96 6.55 -11.43 14.51
CA THR A 96 6.46 -10.04 14.05
C THR A 96 5.75 -9.99 12.70
N LEU A 97 4.72 -9.15 12.58
CA LEU A 97 3.98 -8.92 11.34
C LEU A 97 4.31 -7.52 10.82
N VAL A 98 4.58 -7.39 9.53
CA VAL A 98 4.82 -6.10 8.87
C VAL A 98 3.75 -5.91 7.81
N GLY A 99 2.98 -4.82 7.90
CA GLY A 99 2.06 -4.39 6.85
C GLY A 99 2.69 -3.27 6.02
N ILE A 100 2.62 -3.39 4.70
CA ILE A 100 3.21 -2.46 3.74
C ILE A 100 2.16 -1.99 2.76
N ASP A 101 2.12 -0.67 2.56
CA ASP A 101 1.18 0.09 1.74
C ASP A 101 -0.30 -0.13 2.11
N ASN A 102 -1.16 0.67 1.50
CA ASN A 102 -2.61 0.57 1.67
C ASN A 102 -3.27 0.15 0.37
N TYR A 103 -4.11 -0.87 0.43
CA TYR A 103 -4.96 -1.26 -0.69
C TYR A 103 -5.78 -0.05 -1.19
N GLY A 104 -5.74 0.24 -2.49
CA GLY A 104 -6.44 1.39 -3.08
C GLY A 104 -5.65 2.70 -3.08
N ALA A 105 -4.59 2.80 -2.27
CA ALA A 105 -3.85 4.04 -2.04
C ALA A 105 -2.37 3.79 -1.69
N MET A 106 -1.63 3.18 -2.63
CA MET A 106 -0.21 2.87 -2.43
C MET A 106 0.60 4.16 -2.16
N GLY A 107 1.50 4.13 -1.19
CA GLY A 107 2.34 5.26 -0.80
C GLY A 107 1.62 6.37 -0.03
N SER A 108 0.35 6.19 0.34
CA SER A 108 -0.45 7.19 1.06
C SER A 108 -0.68 6.78 2.52
N GLY A 109 -0.68 7.75 3.43
CA GLY A 109 -0.88 7.53 4.87
C GLY A 109 0.27 6.78 5.52
N GLU A 110 -0.06 5.88 6.46
CA GLU A 110 0.91 4.96 7.04
C GLU A 110 1.25 3.88 6.02
N VAL A 111 2.48 3.94 5.49
CA VAL A 111 2.98 3.03 4.45
C VAL A 111 3.60 1.79 5.05
N LEU A 112 4.23 1.88 6.21
CA LEU A 112 4.78 0.72 6.90
C LEU A 112 4.31 0.69 8.34
N VAL A 113 3.77 -0.44 8.76
CA VAL A 113 3.37 -0.68 10.14
C VAL A 113 3.95 -2.00 10.64
N VAL A 114 4.63 -1.96 11.79
CA VAL A 114 5.20 -3.15 12.44
C VAL A 114 4.38 -3.50 13.68
N TYR A 115 3.95 -4.76 13.73
CA TYR A 115 3.26 -5.39 14.85
C TYR A 115 4.19 -6.44 15.45
N PRO A 116 4.82 -6.19 16.61
CA PRO A 116 5.59 -7.20 17.32
C PRO A 116 4.72 -8.38 17.77
N PRO A 117 5.30 -9.41 18.42
CA PRO A 117 4.57 -10.60 18.84
C PRO A 117 3.44 -10.36 19.86
N ASP A 118 3.37 -9.19 20.51
CA ASP A 118 2.22 -8.82 21.34
C ASP A 118 1.01 -8.34 20.50
N GLY A 119 1.23 -7.97 19.24
CA GLY A 119 0.21 -7.50 18.31
C GLY A 119 -0.10 -6.00 18.42
N GLU A 120 0.49 -5.29 19.39
CA GLU A 120 0.30 -3.83 19.50
C GLU A 120 1.30 -3.12 18.59
N PRO A 121 0.85 -2.29 17.65
CA PRO A 121 1.77 -1.74 16.68
C PRO A 121 2.72 -0.71 17.31
N ARG A 122 3.99 -0.71 16.86
CA ARG A 122 5.04 0.13 17.46
C ARG A 122 5.76 1.04 16.47
N ILE A 123 5.87 0.63 15.22
CA ILE A 123 6.52 1.42 14.17
C ILE A 123 5.48 1.75 13.12
N HIS A 124 5.41 3.03 12.77
CA HIS A 124 4.50 3.59 11.77
C HIS A 124 5.29 4.60 10.96
N LEU A 125 5.51 4.31 9.68
CA LEU A 125 6.24 5.20 8.79
C LEU A 125 5.35 5.58 7.62
N ASP A 126 5.34 6.87 7.30
CA ASP A 126 4.83 7.36 6.03
C ASP A 126 5.88 7.20 4.93
N LEU A 127 5.50 7.49 3.68
CA LEU A 127 6.41 7.31 2.55
C LEU A 127 7.64 8.22 2.65
N ALA A 128 7.47 9.49 3.07
CA ALA A 128 8.57 10.44 3.21
C ALA A 128 9.63 9.95 4.19
N SER A 129 9.20 9.37 5.31
CA SER A 129 10.09 8.78 6.32
C SER A 129 10.85 7.56 5.80
N ILE A 130 10.33 6.86 4.79
CA ILE A 130 10.94 5.67 4.17
C ILE A 130 11.88 6.06 3.03
N VAL A 131 11.44 6.83 2.03
CA VAL A 131 12.23 7.13 0.82
C VAL A 131 12.96 8.47 0.87
N GLY A 132 12.51 9.41 1.71
CA GLY A 132 13.01 10.79 1.76
C GLY A 132 12.21 11.72 0.84
N GLU A 133 12.23 13.02 1.13
CA GLU A 133 11.45 14.04 0.40
C GLU A 133 11.81 14.11 -1.09
N ASP A 134 13.11 14.05 -1.42
CA ASP A 134 13.60 14.16 -2.80
C ASP A 134 13.09 12.99 -3.65
N ALA A 135 13.25 11.75 -3.18
CA ALA A 135 12.75 10.57 -3.88
C ALA A 135 11.21 10.55 -3.96
N LEU A 136 10.52 11.05 -2.95
CA LEU A 136 9.06 11.16 -2.94
C LEU A 136 8.54 12.20 -3.96
N ALA A 137 9.27 13.29 -4.16
CA ALA A 137 8.93 14.33 -5.13
C ALA A 137 9.02 13.79 -6.57
N ASP A 138 10.01 12.93 -6.83
CA ASP A 138 10.26 12.36 -8.16
C ASP A 138 9.48 11.07 -8.44
N ALA A 139 8.85 10.46 -7.43
CA ALA A 139 8.12 9.20 -7.57
C ALA A 139 6.94 9.33 -8.55
N PRO A 140 6.77 8.38 -9.51
CA PRO A 140 5.62 8.39 -10.42
C PRO A 140 4.30 8.26 -9.66
N ARG A 141 3.24 8.92 -10.16
CA ARG A 141 1.93 8.96 -9.51
C ARG A 141 0.82 8.56 -10.46
N SER A 142 -0.19 7.92 -9.91
CA SER A 142 -1.50 7.73 -10.52
C SER A 142 -2.53 8.64 -9.85
N VAL A 143 -3.83 8.38 -10.08
CA VAL A 143 -4.92 9.15 -9.43
C VAL A 143 -4.96 8.92 -7.93
N SER A 144 -4.67 7.71 -7.44
CA SER A 144 -4.76 7.39 -6.01
C SER A 144 -3.47 6.81 -5.41
N SER A 145 -2.42 6.62 -6.20
CA SER A 145 -1.21 5.91 -5.76
C SER A 145 0.08 6.67 -6.09
N ILE A 146 1.10 6.44 -5.28
CA ILE A 146 2.49 6.79 -5.54
C ILE A 146 3.22 5.48 -5.86
N LEU A 147 3.70 5.33 -7.10
CA LEU A 147 4.34 4.12 -7.61
C LEU A 147 5.81 4.08 -7.18
N TRP A 148 6.03 4.04 -5.86
CA TRP A 148 7.35 4.22 -5.26
C TRP A 148 8.20 2.94 -5.24
N ARG A 149 7.59 1.75 -5.30
CA ARG A 149 8.30 0.47 -5.21
C ARG A 149 8.68 -0.10 -6.58
N CYS A 150 9.79 -0.83 -6.61
CA CYS A 150 10.29 -1.51 -7.82
C CYS A 150 10.43 -3.03 -7.67
N HIS A 151 10.58 -3.55 -6.44
CA HIS A 151 10.65 -4.99 -6.18
C HIS A 151 9.79 -5.37 -4.96
N PRO A 152 9.42 -6.66 -4.82
CA PRO A 152 8.79 -7.17 -3.60
C PRO A 152 9.64 -6.90 -2.36
N SER A 153 8.98 -6.73 -1.23
CA SER A 153 9.65 -6.53 0.05
C SER A 153 10.07 -7.89 0.64
N ARG A 154 11.04 -7.88 1.54
CA ARG A 154 11.45 -9.10 2.25
C ARG A 154 11.95 -8.79 3.64
N LEU A 155 11.87 -9.76 4.54
CA LEU A 155 12.60 -9.68 5.80
C LEU A 155 14.10 -9.88 5.56
N SER A 156 14.93 -9.28 6.39
CA SER A 156 16.35 -9.63 6.45
C SER A 156 16.50 -11.06 6.99
N TYR A 157 17.63 -11.70 6.68
CA TYR A 157 17.90 -13.08 7.09
C TYR A 157 17.84 -13.30 8.62
N ASP A 158 18.19 -12.28 9.40
CA ASP A 158 18.11 -12.30 10.85
C ASP A 158 16.72 -11.92 11.40
N GLY A 159 15.75 -11.62 10.53
CA GLY A 159 14.39 -11.21 10.88
C GLY A 159 14.29 -9.83 11.56
N LYS A 160 15.39 -9.06 11.63
CA LYS A 160 15.42 -7.79 12.40
C LYS A 160 15.10 -6.54 11.58
N ALA A 161 15.00 -6.67 10.27
CA ALA A 161 14.65 -5.57 9.38
C ALA A 161 13.71 -6.02 8.27
N VAL A 162 12.98 -5.06 7.70
CA VAL A 162 12.43 -5.21 6.36
C VAL A 162 13.35 -4.53 5.35
N MET A 163 13.52 -5.18 4.21
CA MET A 163 14.19 -4.66 3.02
C MET A 163 13.12 -4.25 2.02
N LEU A 164 13.17 -2.98 1.61
CA LEU A 164 12.28 -2.37 0.63
C LEU A 164 13.14 -1.87 -0.54
N TYR A 165 12.54 -1.82 -1.73
CA TYR A 165 13.22 -1.35 -2.94
C TYR A 165 12.37 -0.27 -3.60
N ALA A 166 12.93 0.93 -3.71
CA ALA A 166 12.21 2.10 -4.18
C ALA A 166 12.87 2.76 -5.40
N GLN A 167 12.05 3.37 -6.26
CA GLN A 167 12.51 4.25 -7.33
C GLN A 167 13.14 5.53 -6.73
N PRO A 168 14.20 6.10 -7.33
CA PRO A 168 14.81 5.73 -8.61
C PRO A 168 15.96 4.71 -8.51
N GLY A 169 16.01 3.86 -7.48
CA GLY A 169 17.14 2.95 -7.23
C GLY A 169 17.65 3.04 -5.80
N LEU A 170 16.77 2.81 -4.83
CA LEU A 170 17.09 2.79 -3.41
C LEU A 170 16.80 1.41 -2.82
N GLU A 171 17.80 0.80 -2.20
CA GLU A 171 17.59 -0.26 -1.22
C GLU A 171 17.43 0.39 0.14
N ILE A 172 16.34 0.04 0.82
CA ILE A 172 15.94 0.67 2.07
C ILE A 172 15.81 -0.43 3.11
N ARG A 173 16.59 -0.29 4.19
CA ARG A 173 16.51 -1.15 5.36
C ARG A 173 15.78 -0.40 6.47
N VAL A 174 14.67 -0.95 6.95
CA VAL A 174 13.95 -0.45 8.13
C VAL A 174 14.14 -1.43 9.28
N ASP A 175 14.78 -0.99 10.36
CA ASP A 175 14.96 -1.79 11.57
C ASP A 175 13.60 -1.99 12.27
N LEU A 176 13.25 -3.25 12.57
CA LEU A 176 11.95 -3.60 13.16
C LEU A 176 11.87 -3.37 14.67
N HIS A 177 12.99 -3.01 15.32
CA HIS A 177 12.99 -2.68 16.74
C HIS A 177 12.71 -1.19 16.99
N ASP A 178 13.31 -0.30 16.21
CA ASP A 178 13.23 1.16 16.43
C ASP A 178 12.73 1.98 15.24
N GLY A 179 12.48 1.35 14.09
CA GLY A 179 12.00 2.02 12.88
C GLY A 179 13.09 2.81 12.15
N ARG A 180 14.37 2.68 12.52
CA ARG A 180 15.46 3.40 11.87
C ARG A 180 15.58 2.98 10.40
N VAL A 181 15.63 3.98 9.54
CA VAL A 181 15.72 3.81 8.08
C VAL A 181 17.13 4.09 7.59
N VAL A 182 17.73 3.12 6.89
CA VAL A 182 18.98 3.27 6.14
C VAL A 182 18.65 3.13 4.65
N ARG A 183 19.20 4.02 3.83
CA ARG A 183 18.99 4.06 2.37
C ARG A 183 20.33 3.94 1.68
N GLU A 184 20.42 3.04 0.72
CA GLU A 184 21.62 2.85 -0.10
C GLU A 184 21.21 2.83 -1.57
N PRO A 185 22.03 3.39 -2.48
CA PRO A 185 21.77 3.25 -3.90
C PRO A 185 21.75 1.78 -4.32
N THR A 186 20.82 1.40 -5.19
CA THR A 186 20.68 0.05 -5.75
C THR A 186 20.13 0.14 -7.17
N ASP A 187 20.12 -0.98 -7.89
CA ASP A 187 19.52 -1.06 -9.21
C ASP A 187 18.01 -1.34 -9.12
N CYS A 188 17.22 -0.41 -9.66
CA CYS A 188 15.80 -0.52 -10.00
C CYS A 188 15.56 0.18 -11.35
#